data_AF-A0A9P9N306-F1
#
_entry.id   AF-A0A9P9N306-F1
#
_cell.length_a   1.000
_cell.length_b   1.000
_cell.length_c   1.000
_cell.angle_alpha   90.00
_cell.angle_beta   90.00
_cell.angle_gamma   90.00
#
_symmetry.space_group_name_H-M   'P 1'
#
loop_
_entity.id
_entity.type
_entity.pdbx_description
1 polymer ?
#
loop_
_entity_poly.entity_id
_entity_poly.type
_entity_poly.pdbx_seq_one_letter_code
_entity_poly.pdbx_strand_id
1 'polypeptide(L)'
;MSTSKKYQPFARPTKKEEQRAEQARMKVQDRSKLRQLNRSNGKDSGVDVSEGEDCGNEEENDSGSLSVELRTWILNSFAIMMAKWAPPDRKTEESTLYEWYRGPTDFFDLKIKRGKLTPELLESTEELNERIELLIPQMVMPKYICSMDVPWFDVKDLIVQSEVSLPEPAHLGKVVPNPSRGVFFFKPVDTSQPGAIKREIQILQRLESLNLKVKAPKLRGFVRFGDSTTKTMGFLLSNIANPKPLTVLLDSNISRTKRARWSATSKDYVRLLHENQIIWGDAKADNLLVDAHDELWIIDFGGSYTEGWVESNLNETKDGDTQGLEKIQAALEIEKSHNSMSDSAHTGQENVRETASSLFVAEKRNEIHTWKRKYSKGERHHDKKKRN
;
A
#
# COMPACT_ATOMS: atom_id res chain seq x y z
N MET A 1 -36.90 -37.82 -26.54
CA MET A 1 -37.09 -38.11 -25.11
C MET A 1 -36.55 -36.95 -24.30
N SER A 2 -37.45 -36.16 -23.71
CA SER A 2 -37.17 -34.94 -22.95
C SER A 2 -37.20 -35.26 -21.46
N THR A 3 -36.19 -34.87 -20.68
CA THR A 3 -36.27 -34.83 -19.21
C THR A 3 -35.78 -33.48 -18.70
N SER A 4 -36.75 -32.73 -18.15
CA SER A 4 -36.66 -31.40 -17.57
C SER A 4 -36.09 -31.47 -16.15
N LYS A 5 -35.06 -30.67 -15.83
CA LYS A 5 -34.60 -30.44 -14.45
C LYS A 5 -35.40 -29.27 -13.85
N LYS A 6 -36.24 -29.60 -12.86
CA LYS A 6 -37.07 -28.67 -12.09
C LYS A 6 -36.22 -27.72 -11.24
N TYR A 7 -36.60 -26.44 -11.27
CA TYR A 7 -36.20 -25.40 -10.32
C TYR A 7 -36.62 -25.78 -8.88
N GLN A 8 -35.73 -25.62 -7.90
CA GLN A 8 -36.07 -25.57 -6.47
C GLN A 8 -36.04 -24.11 -5.99
N PRO A 9 -37.07 -23.61 -5.30
CA PRO A 9 -37.07 -22.24 -4.79
C PRO A 9 -36.24 -22.13 -3.50
N PHE A 10 -35.59 -20.97 -3.32
CA PHE A 10 -34.87 -20.60 -2.11
C PHE A 10 -35.78 -20.72 -0.87
N ALA A 11 -35.34 -21.50 0.12
CA ALA A 11 -36.02 -21.60 1.40
C ALA A 11 -36.00 -20.23 2.10
N ARG A 12 -37.18 -19.76 2.55
CA ARG A 12 -37.28 -18.58 3.41
C ARG A 12 -36.63 -18.87 4.76
N PRO A 13 -35.94 -17.89 5.38
CA PRO A 13 -35.37 -18.06 6.71
C PRO A 13 -36.46 -18.48 7.70
N THR A 14 -36.10 -19.38 8.61
CA THR A 14 -37.04 -19.88 9.61
C THR A 14 -37.35 -18.76 10.61
N LYS A 15 -38.56 -18.74 11.19
CA LYS A 15 -38.95 -17.75 12.24
C LYS A 15 -37.93 -17.66 13.40
N LYS A 16 -37.17 -18.73 13.64
CA LYS A 16 -36.13 -18.80 14.66
C LYS A 16 -34.85 -18.04 14.26
N GLU A 17 -34.52 -17.99 12.97
CA GLU A 17 -33.38 -17.23 12.45
C GLU A 17 -33.70 -15.74 12.37
N GLU A 18 -34.93 -15.37 12.00
CA GLU A 18 -35.39 -13.97 12.04
C GLU A 18 -35.38 -13.43 13.47
N GLN A 19 -35.88 -14.19 14.46
CA GLN A 19 -35.81 -13.78 15.87
C GLN A 19 -34.38 -13.63 16.40
N ARG A 20 -33.44 -14.45 15.93
CA ARG A 20 -32.02 -14.36 16.32
C ARG A 20 -31.35 -13.12 15.71
N ALA A 21 -31.71 -12.76 14.48
CA ALA A 21 -31.25 -11.54 13.82
C ALA A 21 -31.84 -10.27 14.44
N GLU A 22 -33.12 -10.30 14.84
CA GLU A 22 -33.78 -9.20 15.57
C GLU A 22 -33.11 -8.96 16.94
N GLN A 23 -32.86 -10.03 17.70
CA GLN A 23 -32.17 -9.93 19.00
C GLN A 23 -30.73 -9.44 18.87
N ALA A 24 -30.02 -9.81 17.80
CA ALA A 24 -28.68 -9.30 17.52
C ALA A 24 -28.70 -7.80 17.19
N ARG A 25 -29.70 -7.32 16.42
CA ARG A 25 -29.87 -5.90 16.11
C ARG A 25 -30.22 -5.06 17.34
N MET A 26 -31.08 -5.56 18.21
CA MET A 26 -31.43 -4.88 19.47
C MET A 26 -30.22 -4.75 20.41
N LYS A 27 -29.38 -5.79 20.52
CA LYS A 27 -28.13 -5.74 21.34
C LYS A 27 -27.10 -4.74 20.83
N VAL A 28 -27.02 -4.55 19.51
CA VAL A 28 -26.12 -3.55 18.90
C VAL A 28 -26.62 -2.13 19.16
N GLN A 29 -27.94 -1.90 19.07
CA GLN A 29 -28.55 -0.60 19.40
C GLN A 29 -28.46 -0.24 20.89
N ASP A 30 -28.60 -1.20 21.79
CA ASP A 30 -28.40 -0.96 23.23
C ASP A 30 -26.95 -0.63 23.56
N ARG A 31 -25.97 -1.31 22.93
CA ARG A 31 -24.55 -0.97 23.07
C ARG A 31 -24.20 0.43 22.55
N SER A 32 -24.83 0.87 21.45
CA SER A 32 -24.62 2.23 20.94
C SER A 32 -25.25 3.29 21.84
N LYS A 33 -26.42 3.01 22.42
CA LYS A 33 -27.08 3.90 23.40
C LYS A 33 -26.31 3.99 24.72
N LEU A 34 -25.77 2.87 25.21
CA LEU A 34 -24.93 2.84 26.42
C LEU A 34 -23.61 3.60 26.22
N ARG A 35 -23.01 3.53 25.03
CA ARG A 35 -21.82 4.33 24.67
C ARG A 35 -22.12 5.81 24.52
N GLN A 36 -23.32 6.20 24.09
CA GLN A 36 -23.73 7.62 24.04
C GLN A 36 -24.02 8.18 25.43
N LEU A 37 -24.63 7.40 26.34
CA LEU A 37 -24.91 7.83 27.71
C LEU A 37 -23.63 8.02 28.55
N ASN A 38 -22.61 7.18 28.34
CA ASN A 38 -21.34 7.28 29.07
C ASN A 38 -20.44 8.45 28.62
N ARG A 39 -20.81 9.17 27.55
CA ARG A 39 -20.07 10.38 27.12
C ARG A 39 -20.60 11.67 27.74
N SER A 40 -21.70 11.63 28.50
CA SER A 40 -22.39 12.85 28.96
C SER A 40 -22.55 13.03 30.47
N ASN A 41 -21.82 12.30 31.33
CA ASN A 41 -21.89 12.59 32.78
C ASN A 41 -20.60 12.22 33.54
N GLY A 42 -20.03 13.20 34.24
CA GLY A 42 -19.50 13.00 35.59
C GLY A 42 -17.99 12.86 35.76
N LYS A 43 -17.35 13.98 36.10
CA LYS A 43 -16.08 14.13 36.80
C LYS A 43 -16.05 13.30 38.11
N ASP A 44 -14.89 12.78 38.50
CA ASP A 44 -14.13 13.19 39.70
C ASP A 44 -13.10 12.12 40.11
N SER A 45 -11.84 12.53 40.26
CA SER A 45 -10.79 11.98 41.14
C SER A 45 -9.52 12.78 40.86
N GLY A 46 -9.38 13.90 41.57
CA GLY A 46 -8.23 14.77 41.49
C GLY A 46 -6.93 14.14 41.99
N VAL A 47 -5.84 14.54 41.38
CA VAL A 47 -4.55 14.74 42.05
C VAL A 47 -4.08 16.13 41.66
N ASP A 48 -3.94 16.95 42.71
CA ASP A 48 -3.43 18.30 42.74
C ASP A 48 -1.92 18.32 42.50
N VAL A 49 -1.45 19.07 41.50
CA VAL A 49 -0.07 19.58 41.45
C VAL A 49 -0.13 21.02 40.94
N SER A 50 0.31 21.91 41.82
CA SER A 50 0.18 23.36 41.75
C SER A 50 1.07 23.99 40.67
N GLU A 51 0.64 25.18 40.26
CA GLU A 51 1.19 26.11 39.27
C GLU A 51 2.72 26.21 39.16
N GLY A 52 3.20 26.30 37.92
CA GLY A 52 4.56 26.70 37.59
C GLY A 52 4.85 26.69 36.09
N GLU A 53 4.59 27.83 35.46
CA GLU A 53 5.29 28.38 34.28
C GLU A 53 5.09 27.75 32.88
N ASP A 54 4.68 28.67 32.00
CA ASP A 54 4.66 28.69 30.53
C ASP A 54 5.77 27.87 29.83
N CYS A 55 5.40 26.86 29.03
CA CYS A 55 6.22 26.35 27.93
C CYS A 55 5.48 25.37 27.01
N GLY A 56 5.46 25.70 25.71
CA GLY A 56 5.76 24.74 24.63
C GLY A 56 4.62 23.94 24.03
N ASN A 57 4.18 24.34 22.83
CA ASN A 57 3.62 23.43 21.83
C ASN A 57 4.70 22.41 21.44
N GLU A 58 4.48 21.12 21.70
CA GLU A 58 5.21 19.92 21.21
C GLU A 58 4.57 18.76 22.04
N GLU A 59 4.09 17.60 21.57
CA GLU A 59 4.51 16.68 20.52
C GLU A 59 3.32 15.73 20.17
N GLU A 60 2.84 15.73 18.91
CA GLU A 60 2.03 14.61 18.38
C GLU A 60 2.87 13.69 17.45
N ASN A 61 4.20 13.85 17.46
CA ASN A 61 5.13 13.15 16.57
C ASN A 61 5.69 11.82 17.11
N ASP A 62 5.40 11.42 18.35
CA ASP A 62 6.09 10.29 19.00
C ASP A 62 5.39 8.92 18.84
N SER A 63 4.09 8.88 18.56
CA SER A 63 3.33 7.62 18.48
C SER A 63 3.79 6.70 17.34
N GLY A 64 4.21 7.29 16.21
CA GLY A 64 4.78 6.56 15.07
C GLY A 64 6.12 5.91 15.41
N SER A 65 6.99 6.62 16.14
CA SER A 65 8.30 6.12 16.57
C SER A 65 8.15 4.94 17.53
N LEU A 66 7.29 5.08 18.55
CA LEU A 66 7.07 4.04 19.56
C LEU A 66 6.50 2.73 18.97
N SER A 67 5.62 2.83 17.96
CA SER A 67 5.07 1.65 17.28
C SER A 67 6.14 0.86 16.51
N VAL A 68 7.09 1.57 15.89
CA VAL A 68 8.21 0.98 15.14
C VAL A 68 9.22 0.36 16.10
N GLU A 69 9.50 1.04 17.22
CA GLU A 69 10.36 0.51 18.28
C GLU A 69 9.77 -0.75 18.90
N LEU A 70 8.48 -0.76 19.23
CA LEU A 70 7.79 -1.93 19.76
C LEU A 70 7.83 -3.11 18.78
N ARG A 71 7.54 -2.86 17.50
CA ARG A 71 7.63 -3.89 16.45
C ARG A 71 9.03 -4.46 16.36
N THR A 72 10.04 -3.59 16.31
CA THR A 72 11.45 -3.98 16.26
C THR A 72 11.85 -4.80 17.48
N TRP A 73 11.42 -4.39 18.68
CA TRP A 73 11.66 -5.11 19.92
C TRP A 73 11.05 -6.52 19.91
N ILE A 74 9.82 -6.67 19.41
CA ILE A 74 9.18 -7.99 19.24
C ILE A 74 9.96 -8.83 18.23
N LEU A 75 10.23 -8.31 17.03
CA LEU A 75 10.92 -9.04 15.95
C LEU A 75 12.34 -9.45 16.32
N ASN A 76 13.05 -8.65 17.12
CA ASN A 76 14.38 -8.99 17.62
C ASN A 76 14.39 -10.29 18.44
N SER A 77 13.28 -10.65 19.11
CA SER A 77 13.17 -11.93 19.82
C SER A 77 13.16 -13.15 18.88
N PHE A 78 12.78 -12.95 17.62
CA PHE A 78 12.73 -13.99 16.59
C PHE A 78 14.00 -14.08 15.73
N ALA A 79 14.99 -13.21 15.92
CA ALA A 79 16.15 -13.07 15.02
C ALA A 79 16.86 -14.41 14.72
N ILE A 80 17.08 -15.26 15.75
CA ILE A 80 17.73 -16.57 15.60
C ILE A 80 16.87 -17.50 14.72
N MET A 81 15.56 -17.46 14.90
CA MET A 81 14.64 -18.34 14.19
C MET A 81 14.46 -17.90 12.74
N MET A 82 14.31 -16.58 12.51
CA MET A 82 14.27 -16.01 11.16
C MET A 82 15.55 -16.32 10.38
N ALA A 83 16.73 -16.20 11.00
CA ALA A 83 18.00 -16.58 10.35
C ALA A 83 18.07 -18.06 9.94
N LYS A 84 17.33 -18.93 10.64
CA LYS A 84 17.27 -20.37 10.34
C LYS A 84 16.19 -20.72 9.31
N TRP A 85 15.01 -20.11 9.40
CA TRP A 85 13.81 -20.53 8.65
C TRP A 85 13.50 -19.65 7.45
N ALA A 86 13.91 -18.38 7.48
CA ALA A 86 13.71 -17.42 6.39
C ALA A 86 15.02 -16.64 6.13
N PRO A 87 16.09 -17.32 5.67
CA PRO A 87 17.36 -16.66 5.42
C PRO A 87 17.23 -15.62 4.28
N PRO A 88 17.89 -14.45 4.37
CA PRO A 88 17.70 -13.33 3.45
C PRO A 88 18.15 -13.61 2.00
N ASP A 89 18.97 -14.64 1.81
CA ASP A 89 19.55 -15.09 0.54
C ASP A 89 18.83 -16.32 -0.06
N ARG A 90 17.63 -16.66 0.43
CA ARG A 90 16.83 -17.72 -0.18
C ARG A 90 16.60 -17.42 -1.66
N LYS A 91 16.90 -18.40 -2.52
CA LYS A 91 16.56 -18.33 -3.95
C LYS A 91 15.05 -18.19 -4.08
N THR A 92 14.61 -17.24 -4.88
CA THR A 92 13.19 -17.11 -5.23
C THR A 92 12.76 -18.39 -5.95
N GLU A 93 11.82 -19.11 -5.34
CA GLU A 93 11.17 -20.25 -5.96
C GLU A 93 10.01 -19.73 -6.82
N GLU A 94 9.77 -20.37 -7.96
CA GLU A 94 8.59 -20.06 -8.75
C GLU A 94 7.37 -20.51 -7.96
N SER A 95 6.44 -19.58 -7.72
CA SER A 95 5.21 -19.84 -6.97
C SER A 95 4.02 -19.28 -7.74
N THR A 96 2.91 -20.01 -7.70
CA THR A 96 1.61 -19.46 -8.09
C THR A 96 1.17 -18.37 -7.10
N LEU A 97 0.24 -17.53 -7.53
CA LEU A 97 -0.40 -16.55 -6.67
C LEU A 97 -1.13 -17.21 -5.49
N TYR A 98 -1.68 -18.41 -5.72
CA TYR A 98 -2.28 -19.23 -4.67
C TYR A 98 -1.27 -19.63 -3.59
N GLU A 99 -0.10 -20.13 -3.98
CA GLU A 99 0.96 -20.58 -3.08
C GLU A 99 1.62 -19.42 -2.34
N TRP A 100 1.79 -18.27 -3.01
CA TRP A 100 2.40 -17.08 -2.40
C TRP A 100 1.60 -16.59 -1.18
N TYR A 101 0.27 -16.53 -1.29
CA TYR A 101 -0.60 -16.15 -0.16
C TYR A 101 -0.82 -17.26 0.87
N ARG A 102 -0.43 -18.51 0.56
CA ARG A 102 -0.56 -19.69 1.44
C ARG A 102 0.80 -20.32 1.76
N GLY A 103 1.82 -19.48 1.90
CA GLY A 103 3.13 -19.93 2.32
C GLY A 103 3.09 -20.66 3.67
N PRO A 104 4.08 -21.52 3.95
CA PRO A 104 4.21 -22.16 5.26
C PRO A 104 4.13 -21.12 6.38
N THR A 105 3.20 -21.31 7.31
CA THR A 105 2.94 -20.38 8.41
C THR A 105 3.13 -21.09 9.74
N ASP A 106 4.05 -20.56 10.55
CA ASP A 106 4.32 -21.02 11.91
C ASP A 106 3.74 -20.04 12.93
N PHE A 107 3.16 -20.56 14.00
CA PHE A 107 2.50 -19.75 15.03
C PHE A 107 3.33 -19.75 16.31
N PHE A 108 3.35 -18.62 17.02
CA PHE A 108 4.16 -18.46 18.22
C PHE A 108 3.40 -17.80 19.35
N ASP A 109 3.65 -18.27 20.57
CA ASP A 109 3.27 -17.58 21.80
C ASP A 109 4.49 -16.81 22.35
N LEU A 110 4.27 -15.56 22.74
CA LEU A 110 5.33 -14.68 23.22
C LEU A 110 5.32 -14.64 24.74
N LYS A 111 6.30 -15.29 25.37
CA LYS A 111 6.41 -15.35 26.84
C LYS A 111 7.65 -14.62 27.35
N ILE A 112 7.52 -13.97 28.50
CA ILE A 112 8.67 -13.36 29.19
C ILE A 112 9.30 -14.42 30.09
N LYS A 113 10.53 -14.83 29.78
CA LYS A 113 11.34 -15.73 30.62
C LYS A 113 12.59 -14.99 31.08
N ARG A 114 12.79 -14.91 32.39
CA ARG A 114 13.97 -14.24 32.99
C ARG A 114 14.17 -12.81 32.46
N GLY A 115 13.08 -12.05 32.31
CA GLY A 115 13.09 -10.68 31.79
C GLY A 115 13.29 -10.55 30.28
N LYS A 116 13.36 -11.65 29.52
CA LYS A 116 13.52 -11.64 28.07
C LYS A 116 12.28 -12.20 27.36
N LEU A 117 11.79 -11.46 26.36
CA LEU A 117 10.75 -11.95 25.46
C LEU A 117 11.28 -13.14 24.65
N THR A 118 10.59 -14.27 24.73
CA THR A 118 10.99 -15.53 24.10
C THR A 118 9.80 -16.11 23.33
N PRO A 119 9.94 -16.35 22.01
CA PRO A 119 8.91 -17.02 21.23
C PRO A 119 8.92 -18.52 21.50
N GLU A 120 7.74 -19.08 21.78
CA GLU A 120 7.49 -20.52 21.86
C GLU A 120 6.65 -20.96 20.66
N LEU A 121 7.15 -21.92 19.89
CA LEU A 121 6.42 -22.47 18.74
C LEU A 121 5.12 -23.13 19.24
N LEU A 122 4.02 -22.78 18.60
CA LEU A 122 2.71 -23.38 18.80
C LEU A 122 2.46 -24.44 17.74
N GLU A 123 1.70 -25.45 18.11
CA GLU A 123 1.14 -26.39 17.13
C GLU A 123 0.08 -25.67 16.29
N SER A 124 0.15 -25.88 14.97
CA SER A 124 -0.86 -25.36 14.05
C SER A 124 -2.21 -26.02 14.35
N THR A 125 -3.23 -25.20 14.59
CA THR A 125 -4.62 -25.64 14.78
C THR A 125 -5.48 -25.14 13.63
N GLU A 126 -6.63 -25.79 13.41
CA GLU A 126 -7.57 -25.36 12.36
C GLU A 126 -8.02 -23.90 12.56
N GLU A 127 -8.29 -23.49 13.81
CA GLU A 127 -8.66 -22.11 14.13
C GLU A 127 -7.58 -21.10 13.75
N LEU A 128 -6.30 -21.44 13.95
CA LEU A 128 -5.18 -20.58 13.58
C LEU A 128 -5.06 -20.47 12.05
N ASN A 129 -5.24 -21.58 11.33
CA ASN A 129 -5.22 -21.59 9.87
C ASN A 129 -6.40 -20.80 9.28
N GLU A 130 -7.61 -20.93 9.86
CA GLU A 130 -8.78 -20.14 9.47
C GLU A 130 -8.52 -18.63 9.64
N ARG A 131 -7.82 -18.21 10.71
CA ARG A 131 -7.46 -16.81 10.90
C ARG A 131 -6.51 -16.30 9.81
N ILE A 132 -5.58 -17.12 9.34
CA ILE A 132 -4.69 -16.76 8.22
C ILE A 132 -5.48 -16.65 6.91
N GLU A 133 -6.42 -17.57 6.65
CA GLU A 133 -7.29 -17.51 5.48
C GLU A 133 -8.14 -16.23 5.43
N LEU A 134 -8.55 -15.69 6.60
CA LEU A 134 -9.26 -14.41 6.69
C LEU A 134 -8.40 -13.19 6.30
N LEU A 135 -7.07 -13.31 6.32
CA LEU A 135 -6.15 -12.24 5.90
C LEU A 135 -5.94 -12.23 4.38
N ILE A 136 -6.35 -13.28 3.67
CA ILE A 136 -6.21 -13.35 2.21
C ILE A 136 -7.20 -12.37 1.57
N PRO A 137 -6.73 -11.46 0.69
CA PRO A 137 -7.60 -10.49 0.03
C PRO A 137 -8.75 -11.17 -0.70
N GLN A 138 -9.99 -10.86 -0.34
CA GLN A 138 -11.15 -11.33 -1.06
C GLN A 138 -12.35 -10.41 -0.85
N MET A 139 -12.98 -9.99 -1.95
CA MET A 139 -14.15 -9.11 -1.90
C MET A 139 -15.24 -9.56 -2.88
N VAL A 140 -16.50 -9.46 -2.43
CA VAL A 140 -17.66 -9.65 -3.31
C VAL A 140 -17.84 -8.41 -4.18
N MET A 141 -17.80 -8.60 -5.49
CA MET A 141 -18.03 -7.56 -6.47
C MET A 141 -19.51 -7.39 -6.80
N PRO A 142 -19.98 -6.15 -7.01
CA PRO A 142 -21.34 -5.89 -7.45
C PRO A 142 -21.54 -6.34 -8.90
N LYS A 143 -22.79 -6.64 -9.27
CA LYS A 143 -23.14 -7.23 -10.58
C LYS A 143 -22.61 -6.44 -11.77
N TYR A 144 -22.59 -5.11 -11.71
CA TYR A 144 -22.11 -4.26 -12.80
C TYR A 144 -20.60 -4.40 -13.07
N ILE A 145 -19.79 -4.77 -12.06
CA ILE A 145 -18.37 -5.09 -12.23
C ILE A 145 -18.23 -6.50 -12.78
N CYS A 146 -18.98 -7.46 -12.24
CA CYS A 146 -18.97 -8.84 -12.71
C CYS A 146 -19.41 -8.98 -14.19
N SER A 147 -20.23 -8.06 -14.69
CA SER A 147 -20.71 -8.05 -16.08
C SER A 147 -19.75 -7.35 -17.05
N MET A 148 -18.60 -6.87 -16.60
CA MET A 148 -17.59 -6.29 -17.51
C MET A 148 -17.02 -7.37 -18.42
N ASP A 149 -16.76 -7.03 -19.68
CA ASP A 149 -16.15 -7.92 -20.67
C ASP A 149 -14.64 -8.04 -20.47
N VAL A 150 -14.25 -8.63 -19.34
CA VAL A 150 -12.85 -8.93 -18.99
C VAL A 150 -12.74 -10.36 -18.46
N PRO A 151 -11.64 -11.07 -18.75
CA PRO A 151 -11.46 -12.45 -18.32
C PRO A 151 -11.29 -12.56 -16.79
N TRP A 152 -11.63 -13.74 -16.28
CA TRP A 152 -11.39 -14.14 -14.89
C TRP A 152 -10.31 -15.21 -14.85
N PHE A 153 -9.25 -14.98 -14.07
CA PHE A 153 -8.13 -15.89 -13.91
C PHE A 153 -8.22 -16.58 -12.55
N ASP A 154 -7.98 -17.89 -12.51
CA ASP A 154 -7.78 -18.59 -11.25
C ASP A 154 -6.41 -18.19 -10.67
N VAL A 155 -6.35 -18.00 -9.35
CA VAL A 155 -5.10 -17.76 -8.62
C VAL A 155 -4.03 -18.84 -8.82
N LYS A 156 -4.43 -20.08 -9.13
CA LYS A 156 -3.51 -21.19 -9.42
C LYS A 156 -2.87 -21.08 -10.81
N ASP A 157 -3.51 -20.34 -11.72
CA ASP A 157 -3.04 -20.16 -13.08
C ASP A 157 -2.10 -18.95 -13.22
N LEU A 158 -1.89 -18.17 -12.16
CA LEU A 158 -1.05 -16.97 -12.18
C LEU A 158 0.28 -17.25 -11.48
N ILE A 159 1.39 -17.19 -12.21
CA ILE A 159 2.75 -17.33 -11.69
C ILE A 159 3.28 -15.97 -11.25
N VAL A 160 3.84 -15.89 -10.05
CA VAL A 160 4.49 -14.69 -9.51
C VAL A 160 5.86 -14.50 -10.15
N GLN A 161 6.08 -13.37 -10.81
CA GLN A 161 7.34 -13.05 -11.49
C GLN A 161 8.20 -12.07 -10.68
N SER A 162 7.58 -11.11 -9.99
CA SER A 162 8.30 -10.15 -9.17
C SER A 162 7.52 -9.76 -7.93
N GLU A 163 8.29 -9.40 -6.90
CA GLU A 163 7.81 -8.78 -5.67
C GLU A 163 8.34 -7.35 -5.61
N VAL A 164 7.57 -6.50 -4.97
CA VAL A 164 7.78 -5.08 -4.76
C VAL A 164 8.00 -4.91 -3.27
N SER A 165 9.22 -4.56 -2.86
CA SER A 165 9.59 -4.52 -1.44
C SER A 165 9.16 -3.25 -0.73
N LEU A 166 8.69 -2.24 -1.46
CA LEU A 166 8.26 -0.95 -0.93
C LEU A 166 6.83 -0.65 -1.41
N PRO A 167 5.94 -0.15 -0.54
CA PRO A 167 6.15 0.05 0.89
C PRO A 167 6.24 -1.32 1.57
N GLU A 168 6.77 -1.38 2.79
CA GLU A 168 6.63 -2.62 3.56
C GLU A 168 5.17 -2.82 3.99
N PRO A 169 4.68 -4.07 4.06
CA PRO A 169 5.38 -5.31 3.74
C PRO A 169 5.47 -5.55 2.22
N ALA A 170 6.37 -6.43 1.78
CA ALA A 170 6.50 -6.75 0.36
C ALA A 170 5.14 -7.15 -0.26
N HIS A 171 4.87 -6.62 -1.44
CA HIS A 171 3.66 -6.88 -2.20
C HIS A 171 4.00 -7.49 -3.55
N LEU A 172 3.03 -8.17 -4.14
CA LEU A 172 3.19 -8.75 -5.46
C LEU A 172 3.26 -7.66 -6.52
N GLY A 173 4.19 -7.81 -7.45
CA GLY A 173 4.30 -6.96 -8.62
C GLY A 173 3.72 -7.64 -9.84
N LYS A 174 4.60 -8.24 -10.65
CA LYS A 174 4.25 -8.83 -11.94
C LYS A 174 3.80 -10.27 -11.78
N VAL A 175 2.75 -10.63 -12.52
CA VAL A 175 2.25 -12.00 -12.64
C VAL A 175 2.08 -12.38 -14.11
N VAL A 176 2.20 -13.67 -14.40
CA VAL A 176 2.06 -14.24 -15.75
C VAL A 176 1.05 -15.39 -15.69
N PRO A 177 -0.03 -15.39 -16.52
CA PRO A 177 -0.91 -16.54 -16.59
C PRO A 177 -0.24 -17.72 -17.28
N ASN A 178 -0.56 -18.93 -16.83
CA ASN A 178 -0.12 -20.19 -17.41
C ASN A 178 -1.26 -20.81 -18.26
N PRO A 179 -1.05 -21.11 -19.56
CA PRO A 179 0.15 -20.86 -20.37
C PRO A 179 0.30 -19.38 -20.77
N SER A 180 1.55 -18.91 -20.89
CA SER A 180 1.97 -17.51 -21.00
C SER A 180 1.17 -16.66 -21.99
N ARG A 181 0.23 -15.85 -21.48
CA ARG A 181 -0.60 -14.90 -22.27
C ARG A 181 -0.19 -13.43 -22.14
N GLY A 182 0.94 -13.14 -21.48
CA GLY A 182 1.44 -11.79 -21.25
C GLY A 182 1.80 -11.55 -19.79
N VAL A 183 2.45 -10.40 -19.54
CA VAL A 183 2.82 -9.95 -18.20
C VAL A 183 1.78 -8.94 -17.73
N PHE A 184 1.25 -9.16 -16.53
CA PHE A 184 0.29 -8.25 -15.89
C PHE A 184 0.84 -7.77 -14.56
N PHE A 185 0.33 -6.64 -14.11
CA PHE A 185 0.50 -6.17 -12.73
C PHE A 185 -0.70 -6.62 -11.91
N PHE A 186 -0.48 -7.30 -10.79
CA PHE A 186 -1.56 -7.74 -9.91
C PHE A 186 -1.81 -6.71 -8.81
N LYS A 187 -3.04 -6.18 -8.73
CA LYS A 187 -3.47 -5.31 -7.64
C LYS A 187 -4.47 -6.06 -6.75
N PRO A 188 -4.12 -6.40 -5.48
CA PRO A 188 -5.04 -7.06 -4.57
C PRO A 188 -6.17 -6.10 -4.15
N VAL A 189 -7.32 -6.65 -3.73
CA VAL A 189 -8.40 -5.84 -3.16
C VAL A 189 -8.11 -5.51 -1.69
N ASP A 190 -8.34 -4.26 -1.31
CA ASP A 190 -8.42 -3.86 0.09
C ASP A 190 -9.88 -3.94 0.57
N THR A 191 -10.16 -4.89 1.46
CA THR A 191 -11.51 -5.10 2.01
C THR A 191 -11.96 -4.01 2.96
N SER A 192 -11.02 -3.21 3.49
CA SER A 192 -11.32 -2.03 4.31
C SER A 192 -11.74 -0.82 3.48
N GLN A 193 -11.37 -0.80 2.18
CA GLN A 193 -11.66 0.31 1.25
C GLN A 193 -12.41 -0.14 -0.01
N PRO A 194 -13.61 -0.77 0.14
CA PRO A 194 -14.35 -1.30 -1.00
C PRO A 194 -14.84 -0.22 -1.97
N GLY A 195 -15.01 1.02 -1.51
CA GLY A 195 -15.38 2.16 -2.34
C GLY A 195 -14.29 2.53 -3.34
N ALA A 196 -13.04 2.62 -2.85
CA ALA A 196 -11.90 3.00 -3.66
C ALA A 196 -11.63 2.00 -4.79
N ILE A 197 -11.64 0.70 -4.46
CA ILE A 197 -11.46 -0.37 -5.46
C ILE A 197 -12.52 -0.30 -6.56
N LYS A 198 -13.80 -0.11 -6.21
CA LYS A 198 -14.90 -0.02 -7.20
C LYS A 198 -14.74 1.20 -8.09
N ARG A 199 -14.39 2.34 -7.49
CA ARG A 199 -14.14 3.60 -8.20
C ARG A 199 -13.00 3.43 -9.21
N GLU A 200 -11.88 2.85 -8.80
CA GLU A 200 -10.73 2.64 -9.67
C GLU A 200 -11.10 1.78 -10.88
N ILE A 201 -11.73 0.62 -10.64
CA ILE A 201 -12.18 -0.29 -11.71
C ILE A 201 -13.10 0.44 -12.72
N GLN A 202 -14.05 1.24 -12.22
CA GLN A 202 -14.97 2.01 -13.06
C GLN A 202 -14.25 3.07 -13.88
N ILE A 203 -13.30 3.79 -13.28
CA ILE A 203 -12.53 4.82 -13.99
C ILE A 203 -11.65 4.18 -15.06
N LEU A 204 -10.93 3.09 -14.76
CA LEU A 204 -10.11 2.38 -15.73
C LEU A 204 -10.94 1.88 -16.92
N GLN A 205 -12.13 1.34 -16.66
CA GLN A 205 -13.06 0.93 -17.73
C GLN A 205 -13.51 2.12 -18.57
N ARG A 206 -13.82 3.26 -17.94
CA ARG A 206 -14.25 4.49 -18.63
C ARG A 206 -13.12 5.10 -19.47
N LEU A 207 -11.89 5.06 -18.99
CA LEU A 207 -10.73 5.52 -19.75
C LEU A 207 -10.53 4.69 -21.02
N GLU A 208 -10.71 3.37 -20.92
CA GLU A 208 -10.61 2.48 -22.08
C GLU A 208 -11.75 2.69 -23.08
N SER A 209 -12.99 2.94 -22.62
CA SER A 209 -14.13 3.18 -23.51
C SER A 209 -14.07 4.54 -24.22
N LEU A 210 -13.52 5.57 -23.56
CA LEU A 210 -13.35 6.91 -24.14
C LEU A 210 -12.13 7.03 -25.06
N ASN A 211 -11.20 6.07 -25.00
CA ASN A 211 -9.95 6.07 -25.75
C ASN A 211 -9.19 7.42 -25.66
N LEU A 212 -9.13 7.98 -24.45
CA LEU A 212 -8.47 9.25 -24.20
C LEU A 212 -6.97 9.14 -24.47
N LYS A 213 -6.33 10.25 -24.86
CA LYS A 213 -4.87 10.36 -24.99
C LYS A 213 -4.18 10.49 -23.61
N VAL A 214 -4.58 9.64 -22.67
CA VAL A 214 -4.05 9.57 -21.31
C VAL A 214 -3.45 8.17 -21.14
N LYS A 215 -2.18 8.10 -20.75
CA LYS A 215 -1.56 6.82 -20.43
C LYS A 215 -1.91 6.42 -19.01
N ALA A 216 -2.83 5.47 -18.89
CA ALA A 216 -3.18 4.80 -17.66
C ALA A 216 -3.13 3.28 -17.86
N PRO A 217 -2.88 2.49 -16.81
CA PRO A 217 -3.00 1.03 -16.88
C PRO A 217 -4.40 0.63 -17.37
N LYS A 218 -4.49 -0.44 -18.14
CA LYS A 218 -5.77 -0.99 -18.60
C LYS A 218 -6.20 -2.15 -17.72
N LEU A 219 -7.49 -2.26 -17.43
CA LEU A 219 -8.04 -3.42 -16.74
C LEU A 219 -7.99 -4.64 -17.68
N ARG A 220 -7.27 -5.69 -17.27
CA ARG A 220 -7.05 -6.89 -18.08
C ARG A 220 -7.76 -8.12 -17.58
N GLY A 221 -8.22 -8.13 -16.33
CA GLY A 221 -9.02 -9.22 -15.80
C GLY A 221 -9.21 -9.17 -14.30
N PHE A 222 -10.05 -10.05 -13.78
CA PHE A 222 -10.24 -10.29 -12.36
C PHE A 222 -9.55 -11.58 -11.94
N VAL A 223 -9.21 -11.67 -10.66
CA VAL A 223 -8.50 -12.84 -10.10
C VAL A 223 -9.38 -13.50 -9.06
N ARG A 224 -9.60 -14.80 -9.15
CA ARG A 224 -10.56 -15.54 -8.30
C ARG A 224 -9.98 -16.82 -7.73
N PHE A 225 -10.64 -17.29 -6.68
CA PHE A 225 -10.46 -18.64 -6.18
C PHE A 225 -11.48 -19.58 -6.81
N GLY A 226 -11.01 -20.63 -7.48
CA GLY A 226 -11.86 -21.63 -8.14
C GLY A 226 -12.79 -20.99 -9.17
N ASP A 227 -14.02 -21.49 -9.23
CA ASP A 227 -15.00 -21.08 -10.24
C ASP A 227 -15.85 -19.87 -9.83
N SER A 228 -15.39 -19.07 -8.85
CA SER A 228 -16.17 -17.90 -8.40
C SER A 228 -16.38 -16.89 -9.53
N THR A 229 -17.59 -16.35 -9.67
CA THR A 229 -17.88 -15.28 -10.65
C THR A 229 -18.25 -13.96 -9.98
N THR A 230 -18.21 -13.94 -8.65
CA THR A 230 -18.67 -12.81 -7.84
C THR A 230 -17.65 -12.37 -6.80
N LYS A 231 -16.75 -13.26 -6.36
CA LYS A 231 -15.67 -12.92 -5.43
C LYS A 231 -14.36 -12.80 -6.17
N THR A 232 -13.66 -11.69 -5.95
CA THR A 232 -12.34 -11.45 -6.52
C THR A 232 -11.32 -11.23 -5.41
N MET A 233 -10.11 -11.75 -5.63
CA MET A 233 -8.93 -11.51 -4.82
C MET A 233 -8.24 -10.20 -5.18
N GLY A 234 -8.39 -9.79 -6.44
CA GLY A 234 -7.70 -8.64 -7.01
C GLY A 234 -8.09 -8.47 -8.47
N PHE A 235 -7.35 -7.63 -9.16
CA PHE A 235 -7.51 -7.43 -10.59
C PHE A 235 -6.15 -7.24 -11.26
N LEU A 236 -6.10 -7.57 -12.54
CA LEU A 236 -4.92 -7.49 -13.37
C LEU A 236 -4.94 -6.19 -14.16
N LEU A 237 -3.82 -5.48 -14.12
CA LEU A 237 -3.57 -4.28 -14.90
C LEU A 237 -2.52 -4.57 -15.98
N SER A 238 -2.58 -3.82 -17.08
CA SER A 238 -1.52 -3.86 -18.09
C SER A 238 -0.18 -3.48 -17.45
N ASN A 239 0.87 -4.29 -17.70
CA ASN A 239 2.19 -4.01 -17.18
C ASN A 239 2.79 -2.73 -17.79
N ILE A 240 3.33 -1.86 -16.95
CA ILE A 240 4.17 -0.73 -17.36
C ILE A 240 5.62 -1.21 -17.41
N ALA A 241 6.36 -0.88 -18.46
CA ALA A 241 7.73 -1.32 -18.62
C ALA A 241 8.68 -0.48 -17.75
N ASN A 242 9.35 -1.11 -16.79
CA ASN A 242 10.32 -0.50 -15.87
C ASN A 242 9.86 0.85 -15.29
N PRO A 243 8.68 0.89 -14.62
CA PRO A 243 8.13 2.12 -14.08
C PRO A 243 9.04 2.69 -13.00
N LYS A 244 9.16 4.01 -12.97
CA LYS A 244 9.77 4.76 -11.88
C LYS A 244 8.82 5.86 -11.41
N PRO A 245 8.55 6.01 -10.11
CA PRO A 245 7.81 7.15 -9.60
C PRO A 245 8.45 8.46 -9.99
N LEU A 246 7.62 9.46 -10.21
CA LEU A 246 8.08 10.80 -10.47
C LEU A 246 8.88 11.34 -9.26
N THR A 247 8.48 11.00 -8.03
CA THR A 247 9.19 11.36 -6.79
C THR A 247 10.66 10.94 -6.81
N VAL A 248 10.96 9.68 -7.16
CA VAL A 248 12.33 9.17 -7.31
C VAL A 248 13.13 9.94 -8.38
N LEU A 249 12.46 10.41 -9.44
CA LEU A 249 13.09 11.15 -10.52
C LEU A 249 13.28 12.64 -10.19
N LEU A 250 12.45 13.22 -9.33
CA LEU A 250 12.60 14.60 -8.84
C LEU A 250 13.88 14.76 -8.02
N ASP A 251 14.29 13.70 -7.30
CA ASP A 251 15.55 13.65 -6.55
C ASP A 251 16.78 13.36 -7.41
N SER A 252 16.57 13.00 -8.67
CA SER A 252 17.64 12.70 -9.62
C SER A 252 18.04 13.92 -10.44
N ASN A 253 19.28 13.91 -10.95
CA ASN A 253 19.76 14.92 -11.91
C ASN A 253 19.15 14.67 -13.31
N ILE A 254 17.89 15.08 -13.47
CA ILE A 254 17.12 14.97 -14.72
C ILE A 254 17.16 16.31 -15.46
N SER A 255 17.31 16.25 -16.79
CA SER A 255 17.34 17.45 -17.63
C SER A 255 16.05 18.26 -17.55
N ARG A 256 16.19 19.59 -17.62
CA ARG A 256 15.07 20.54 -17.59
C ARG A 256 14.03 20.27 -18.69
N THR A 257 14.47 19.83 -19.86
CA THR A 257 13.58 19.49 -20.98
C THR A 257 12.64 18.34 -20.63
N LYS A 258 13.13 17.31 -19.92
CA LYS A 258 12.29 16.18 -19.48
C LYS A 258 11.28 16.61 -18.42
N ARG A 259 11.73 17.37 -17.42
CA ARG A 259 10.88 17.94 -16.37
C ARG A 259 9.75 18.79 -16.97
N ALA A 260 10.08 19.67 -17.91
CA ALA A 260 9.09 20.49 -18.63
C ALA A 260 8.09 19.64 -19.42
N ARG A 261 8.55 18.56 -20.09
CA ARG A 261 7.66 17.65 -20.81
C ARG A 261 6.72 16.92 -19.86
N TRP A 262 7.20 16.41 -18.74
CA TRP A 262 6.34 15.74 -17.75
C TRP A 262 5.34 16.70 -17.12
N SER A 263 5.75 17.94 -16.81
CA SER A 263 4.86 18.99 -16.31
C SER A 263 3.75 19.36 -17.30
N ALA A 264 4.07 19.47 -18.59
CA ALA A 264 3.06 19.70 -19.62
C ALA A 264 2.11 18.49 -19.77
N THR A 265 2.68 17.28 -19.74
CA THR A 265 1.91 16.04 -19.89
C THR A 265 0.96 15.79 -18.73
N SER A 266 1.39 16.02 -17.48
CA SER A 266 0.52 15.87 -16.31
C SER A 266 -0.65 16.86 -16.36
N LYS A 267 -0.41 18.11 -16.77
CA LYS A 267 -1.46 19.11 -16.98
C LYS A 267 -2.45 18.69 -18.07
N ASP A 268 -1.97 18.17 -19.19
CA ASP A 268 -2.83 17.67 -20.26
C ASP A 268 -3.67 16.48 -19.80
N TYR A 269 -3.12 15.58 -18.99
CA TYR A 269 -3.86 14.44 -18.43
C TYR A 269 -4.98 14.90 -17.51
N VAL A 270 -4.69 15.74 -16.51
CA VAL A 270 -5.71 16.25 -15.57
C VAL A 270 -6.81 17.00 -16.33
N ARG A 271 -6.44 17.85 -17.30
CA ARG A 271 -7.41 18.55 -18.15
C ARG A 271 -8.33 17.57 -18.89
N LEU A 272 -7.77 16.58 -19.59
CA LEU A 272 -8.53 15.59 -20.36
C LEU A 272 -9.46 14.75 -19.46
N LEU A 273 -9.01 14.39 -18.25
CA LEU A 273 -9.85 13.70 -17.27
C LEU A 273 -11.05 14.57 -16.89
N HIS A 274 -10.80 15.83 -16.53
CA HIS A 274 -11.85 16.74 -16.05
C HIS A 274 -12.86 17.12 -17.13
N GLU A 275 -12.41 17.33 -18.36
CA GLU A 275 -13.26 17.55 -19.55
C GLU A 275 -14.23 16.38 -19.76
N ASN A 276 -13.81 15.15 -19.42
CA ASN A 276 -14.61 13.94 -19.50
C ASN A 276 -15.31 13.56 -18.18
N GLN A 277 -15.38 14.48 -17.22
CA GLN A 277 -16.02 14.27 -15.91
C GLN A 277 -15.44 13.05 -15.17
N ILE A 278 -14.13 12.86 -15.27
CA ILE A 278 -13.34 11.92 -14.50
C ILE A 278 -12.50 12.75 -13.52
N ILE A 279 -12.56 12.39 -12.25
CA ILE A 279 -11.75 12.97 -11.19
C ILE A 279 -10.65 11.96 -10.87
N TRP A 280 -9.40 12.37 -10.80
CA TRP A 280 -8.29 11.50 -10.43
C TRP A 280 -8.42 11.10 -8.96
N GLY A 281 -8.56 12.07 -8.07
CA GLY A 281 -8.96 11.90 -6.68
C GLY A 281 -7.84 11.55 -5.71
N ASP A 282 -6.60 11.44 -6.19
CA ASP A 282 -5.39 11.35 -5.36
C ASP A 282 -4.19 11.91 -6.15
N ALA A 283 -4.28 13.20 -6.50
CA ALA A 283 -3.27 13.87 -7.32
C ALA A 283 -1.98 14.11 -6.53
N LYS A 284 -0.98 13.26 -6.77
CA LYS A 284 0.37 13.34 -6.18
C LYS A 284 1.43 12.79 -7.12
N ALA A 285 2.69 13.18 -6.88
CA ALA A 285 3.81 12.77 -7.72
C ALA A 285 4.06 11.24 -7.67
N ASP A 286 3.75 10.57 -6.56
CA ASP A 286 3.87 9.11 -6.43
C ASP A 286 2.92 8.35 -7.37
N ASN A 287 1.78 8.95 -7.68
CA ASN A 287 0.78 8.40 -8.60
C ASN A 287 1.09 8.74 -10.08
N LEU A 288 2.28 9.30 -10.35
CA LEU A 288 2.82 9.46 -11.69
C LEU A 288 4.06 8.59 -11.86
N LEU A 289 4.04 7.73 -12.88
CA LEU A 289 5.16 6.87 -13.23
C LEU A 289 5.77 7.32 -14.55
N VAL A 290 7.09 7.19 -14.70
CA VAL A 290 7.79 7.31 -15.97
C VAL A 290 8.26 5.93 -16.38
N ASP A 291 7.89 5.50 -17.59
CA ASP A 291 8.27 4.20 -18.12
C ASP A 291 9.68 4.19 -18.75
N ALA A 292 10.09 3.03 -19.26
CA ALA A 292 11.37 2.85 -19.96
C ALA A 292 11.55 3.74 -21.21
N HIS A 293 10.46 4.29 -21.75
CA HIS A 293 10.44 5.15 -22.93
C HIS A 293 10.31 6.64 -22.57
N ASP A 294 10.47 6.99 -21.29
CA ASP A 294 10.43 8.36 -20.78
C ASP A 294 9.01 8.98 -20.87
N GLU A 295 7.99 8.14 -21.06
CA GLU A 295 6.58 8.54 -21.15
C GLU A 295 5.94 8.53 -19.76
N LEU A 296 5.11 9.54 -19.48
CA LEU A 296 4.42 9.69 -18.20
C LEU A 296 3.15 8.83 -18.19
N TRP A 297 2.90 8.14 -17.09
CA TRP A 297 1.71 7.37 -16.80
C TRP A 297 1.04 7.90 -15.56
N ILE A 298 -0.28 7.99 -15.58
CA ILE A 298 -1.10 8.29 -14.42
C ILE A 298 -1.70 7.00 -13.88
N ILE A 299 -1.56 6.78 -12.58
CA ILE A 299 -2.04 5.59 -11.89
C ILE A 299 -2.92 5.98 -10.70
N ASP A 300 -3.49 4.96 -10.07
CA ASP A 300 -4.25 5.04 -8.83
C ASP A 300 -5.46 5.98 -8.89
N PHE A 301 -6.60 5.41 -9.27
CA PHE A 301 -7.90 6.10 -9.31
C PHE A 301 -8.81 5.69 -8.17
N GLY A 302 -8.26 5.04 -7.14
CA GLY A 302 -9.02 4.60 -5.97
C GLY A 302 -9.61 5.77 -5.19
N GLY A 303 -8.95 6.93 -5.24
CA GLY A 303 -9.26 8.03 -4.33
C GLY A 303 -8.69 7.73 -2.95
N SER A 304 -7.95 8.68 -2.41
CA SER A 304 -7.47 8.63 -1.04
C SER A 304 -7.16 10.06 -0.60
N TYR A 305 -7.25 10.32 0.69
CA TYR A 305 -6.76 11.58 1.22
C TYR A 305 -5.30 11.42 1.60
N THR A 306 -4.44 12.15 0.90
CA THR A 306 -3.02 12.23 1.23
C THR A 306 -2.71 13.60 1.85
N GLU A 307 -2.43 13.63 3.15
CA GLU A 307 -2.05 14.87 3.86
C GLU A 307 -0.83 15.53 3.18
N GLY A 308 -0.86 16.87 3.07
CA GLY A 308 0.22 17.64 2.44
C GLY A 308 0.11 17.77 0.92
N TRP A 309 -0.70 16.97 0.23
CA TRP A 309 -0.91 17.12 -1.23
C TRP A 309 -2.17 17.92 -1.57
N VAL A 310 -3.29 17.63 -0.92
CA VAL A 310 -4.57 18.31 -1.17
C VAL A 310 -5.17 18.74 0.17
N GLU A 311 -5.87 19.87 0.22
CA GLU A 311 -6.64 20.26 1.41
C GLU A 311 -7.78 19.25 1.65
N SER A 312 -8.04 18.90 2.91
CA SER A 312 -9.01 17.85 3.26
C SER A 312 -10.42 18.07 2.70
N ASN A 313 -10.86 19.33 2.59
CA ASN A 313 -12.14 19.72 2.01
C ASN A 313 -12.21 19.60 0.48
N LEU A 314 -11.07 19.49 -0.21
CA LEU A 314 -10.97 19.36 -1.67
C LEU A 314 -10.70 17.91 -2.12
N ASN A 315 -10.65 16.96 -1.19
CA ASN A 315 -10.38 15.56 -1.51
C ASN A 315 -11.40 14.98 -2.52
N GLU A 316 -10.92 14.20 -3.48
CA GLU A 316 -11.73 13.61 -4.55
C GLU A 316 -12.57 14.62 -5.36
N THR A 317 -12.05 15.84 -5.55
CA THR A 317 -12.66 16.88 -6.39
C THR A 317 -11.74 17.31 -7.54
N LYS A 318 -12.31 18.00 -8.54
CA LYS A 318 -11.53 18.62 -9.63
C LYS A 318 -10.57 19.68 -9.10
N ASP A 319 -10.99 20.43 -8.09
CA ASP A 319 -10.16 21.48 -7.48
C ASP A 319 -8.99 20.85 -6.72
N GLY A 320 -9.24 19.73 -6.02
CA GLY A 320 -8.20 18.94 -5.38
C GLY A 320 -7.17 18.36 -6.37
N ASP A 321 -7.63 17.84 -7.51
CA ASP A 321 -6.74 17.39 -8.57
C ASP A 321 -5.88 18.53 -9.14
N THR A 322 -6.47 19.73 -9.26
CA THR A 322 -5.78 20.93 -9.74
C THR A 322 -4.71 21.38 -8.74
N GLN A 323 -5.05 21.41 -7.45
CA GLN A 323 -4.10 21.73 -6.38
C GLN A 323 -2.93 20.74 -6.31
N GLY A 324 -3.21 19.43 -6.41
CA GLY A 324 -2.17 18.41 -6.47
C GLY A 324 -1.28 18.56 -7.71
N LEU A 325 -1.87 18.88 -8.87
CA LEU A 325 -1.13 19.17 -10.10
C LEU A 325 -0.18 20.38 -9.94
N GLU A 326 -0.64 21.47 -9.33
CA GLU A 326 0.19 22.67 -9.10
C GLU A 326 1.44 22.33 -8.29
N LYS A 327 1.30 21.52 -7.23
CA LYS A 327 2.43 21.03 -6.42
C LYS A 327 3.39 20.15 -7.23
N ILE A 328 2.86 19.25 -8.06
CA ILE A 328 3.68 18.42 -8.96
C ILE A 328 4.49 19.31 -9.93
N GLN A 329 3.85 20.31 -10.54
CA GLN A 329 4.51 21.21 -11.48
C GLN A 329 5.59 22.06 -10.79
N ALA A 330 5.29 22.60 -9.61
CA ALA A 330 6.27 23.33 -8.80
C ALA A 330 7.49 22.47 -8.46
N ALA A 331 7.28 21.21 -8.03
CA ALA A 331 8.38 20.30 -7.74
C ALA A 331 9.27 19.99 -8.96
N LEU A 332 8.67 19.91 -10.15
CA LEU A 332 9.39 19.72 -11.41
C LEU A 332 10.24 20.95 -11.79
N GLU A 333 9.84 22.16 -11.40
CA GLU A 333 10.53 23.41 -11.69
C GLU A 333 11.74 23.68 -10.79
N ILE A 334 11.76 23.13 -9.57
CA ILE A 334 12.87 23.32 -8.62
C ILE A 334 14.12 22.58 -9.13
N GLU A 335 15.11 23.35 -9.58
CA GLU A 335 16.46 22.86 -9.84
C GLU A 335 17.18 22.62 -8.50
N LYS A 336 17.45 21.36 -8.15
CA LYS A 336 18.44 21.07 -7.10
C LYS A 336 19.82 21.44 -7.65
N SER A 337 20.21 22.71 -7.48
CA SER A 337 21.54 23.19 -7.82
C SER A 337 22.56 22.49 -6.91
N HIS A 338 23.40 21.62 -7.48
CA HIS A 338 24.63 21.22 -6.82
C HIS A 338 25.72 22.24 -7.17
N ASN A 339 25.94 23.23 -6.29
CA ASN A 339 27.30 23.74 -6.01
C ASN A 339 27.41 24.63 -4.75
N SER A 340 28.35 24.23 -3.89
CA SER A 340 29.11 24.96 -2.85
C SER A 340 28.42 25.90 -1.83
N MET A 341 28.52 25.49 -0.55
CA MET A 341 28.86 26.30 0.63
C MET A 341 28.41 27.78 0.63
N SER A 342 27.34 28.05 1.36
CA SER A 342 27.29 29.19 2.29
C SER A 342 26.20 28.95 3.32
N ASP A 343 26.61 28.87 4.59
CA ASP A 343 25.71 28.93 5.74
C ASP A 343 24.91 30.24 5.72
N SER A 344 23.58 30.14 5.60
CA SER A 344 22.68 31.03 6.34
C SER A 344 21.33 30.36 6.48
N ALA A 345 20.96 30.13 7.74
CA ALA A 345 19.74 29.51 8.17
C ALA A 345 18.48 30.20 7.62
N HIS A 346 17.52 29.36 7.21
CA HIS A 346 16.05 29.50 7.31
C HIS A 346 15.39 28.82 6.11
N THR A 347 15.10 27.53 6.24
CA THR A 347 14.09 26.86 5.42
C THR A 347 13.44 25.79 6.27
N GLY A 348 12.16 25.99 6.60
CA GLY A 348 11.30 24.93 7.09
C GLY A 348 11.26 23.82 6.05
N GLN A 349 11.89 22.69 6.37
CA GLN A 349 11.74 21.46 5.62
C GLN A 349 10.31 20.94 5.85
N GLU A 350 9.39 21.28 4.97
CA GLU A 350 8.23 20.42 4.74
C GLU A 350 8.77 19.13 4.11
N ASN A 351 9.07 18.16 4.98
CA ASN A 351 9.23 16.78 4.58
C ASN A 351 7.90 16.34 3.97
N VAL A 352 7.83 16.30 2.64
CA VAL A 352 6.79 15.57 1.93
C VAL A 352 6.91 14.12 2.41
N ARG A 353 6.05 13.74 3.37
CA ARG A 353 5.97 12.37 3.87
C ARG A 353 5.63 11.48 2.67
N GLU A 354 6.46 10.46 2.45
CA GLU A 354 6.16 9.38 1.52
C GLU A 354 4.87 8.68 1.99
N THR A 355 3.79 8.95 1.28
CA THR A 355 2.48 8.34 1.54
C THR A 355 2.04 7.60 0.29
N ALA A 356 2.55 6.36 0.24
CA ALA A 356 2.18 5.19 -0.55
C ALA A 356 1.11 5.38 -1.65
N SER A 357 1.57 5.37 -2.90
CA SER A 357 1.12 4.33 -3.82
C SER A 357 2.35 3.68 -4.43
N SER A 358 3.03 2.91 -3.60
CA SER A 358 4.34 2.29 -3.89
C SER A 358 4.21 0.91 -4.55
N LEU A 359 3.00 0.52 -4.93
CA LEU A 359 2.69 -0.72 -5.65
C LEU A 359 3.55 -0.96 -6.91
N PHE A 360 4.07 0.10 -7.54
CA PHE A 360 4.83 -0.02 -8.80
C PHE A 360 6.37 0.12 -8.66
N VAL A 361 6.98 0.02 -7.46
CA VAL A 361 8.37 0.48 -7.23
C VAL A 361 9.28 -0.46 -6.43
N ALA A 362 10.52 -0.58 -6.92
CA ALA A 362 11.64 -1.35 -6.37
C ALA A 362 11.46 -2.88 -6.44
N GLU A 363 11.55 -3.39 -7.67
CA GLU A 363 11.92 -4.78 -7.92
C GLU A 363 13.30 -5.07 -7.30
N LYS A 364 13.43 -6.20 -6.61
CA LYS A 364 14.72 -6.68 -6.06
C LYS A 364 15.73 -6.90 -7.19
N ARG A 365 16.69 -5.98 -7.35
CA ARG A 365 17.86 -6.19 -8.22
C ARG A 365 18.84 -7.15 -7.54
N ASN A 366 19.05 -8.32 -8.12
CA ASN A 366 20.17 -9.20 -7.75
C ASN A 366 21.48 -8.62 -8.30
N GLU A 367 22.05 -7.62 -7.62
CA GLU A 367 23.39 -7.13 -7.90
C GLU A 367 24.36 -7.54 -6.79
N ILE A 368 25.12 -8.61 -7.04
CA ILE A 368 26.21 -9.06 -6.16
C ILE A 368 27.34 -8.03 -6.21
N HIS A 369 27.37 -7.10 -5.25
CA HIS A 369 28.51 -6.19 -5.07
C HIS A 369 29.38 -6.66 -3.90
N THR A 370 30.53 -7.24 -4.24
CA THR A 370 31.56 -7.68 -3.29
C THR A 370 32.32 -6.46 -2.74
N TRP A 371 32.05 -6.08 -1.50
CA TRP A 371 32.86 -5.09 -0.79
C TRP A 371 34.13 -5.72 -0.23
N LYS A 372 35.26 -5.56 -0.95
CA LYS A 372 36.60 -5.73 -0.35
C LYS A 372 36.93 -4.51 0.51
N ARG A 373 36.87 -4.66 1.84
CA ARG A 373 37.41 -3.69 2.81
C ARG A 373 38.93 -3.57 2.65
N LYS A 374 39.43 -2.39 2.27
CA LYS A 374 40.82 -1.98 2.50
C LYS A 374 40.94 -1.39 3.90
N TYR A 375 41.67 -2.06 4.79
CA TYR A 375 42.14 -1.47 6.04
C TYR A 375 43.35 -0.56 5.76
N SER A 376 43.24 0.72 6.12
CA SER A 376 44.39 1.64 6.20
C SER A 376 44.92 1.64 7.63
N LYS A 377 46.21 1.33 7.80
CA LYS A 377 46.95 1.40 9.07
C LYS A 377 47.22 2.87 9.41
N GLY A 378 46.76 3.34 10.57
CA GLY A 378 47.18 4.61 11.14
C GLY A 378 48.51 4.44 11.89
N GLU A 379 49.56 5.07 11.36
CA GLU A 379 50.84 5.27 12.04
C GLU A 379 50.68 6.28 13.18
N ARG A 380 51.08 5.89 14.39
CA ARG A 380 51.19 6.78 15.56
C ARG A 380 52.62 7.34 15.61
N HIS A 381 52.77 8.63 15.30
CA HIS A 381 53.96 9.39 15.63
C HIS A 381 53.91 9.82 17.11
N HIS A 382 54.82 9.30 17.91
CA HIS A 382 55.16 9.81 19.24
C HIS A 382 56.36 10.75 19.10
N ASP A 383 56.25 12.01 19.57
CA ASP A 383 57.42 12.74 20.04
C ASP A 383 57.07 13.84 21.05
N LYS A 384 58.04 14.05 21.95
CA LYS A 384 58.28 15.07 22.98
C LYS A 384 57.74 14.78 24.39
N LYS A 385 58.62 14.34 25.31
CA LYS A 385 59.57 15.13 26.15
C LYS A 385 58.83 16.16 27.02
N LYS A 386 58.99 16.26 28.35
CA LYS A 386 60.22 16.24 29.16
C LYS A 386 59.90 16.43 30.67
N ARG A 387 60.87 16.10 31.53
CA ARG A 387 61.11 16.50 32.96
C ARG A 387 60.32 15.69 34.01
N ASN A 388 60.91 15.23 35.11
CA ASN A 388 62.24 15.33 35.72
C ASN A 388 62.59 14.00 36.36
#